data_AF-C4WUQ8-F1
#
_entry.id   AF-C4WUQ8-F1
#
_cell.length_a   1.000
_cell.length_b   1.000
_cell.length_c   1.000
_cell.angle_alpha   90.00
_cell.angle_beta   90.00
_cell.angle_gamma   90.00
#
_symmetry.space_group_name_H-M   'P 1'
#
loop_
_entity.id
_entity.type
_entity.pdbx_description
1 polymer ?
#
loop_
_entity_poly.entity_id
_entity_poly.type
_entity_poly.pdbx_seq_one_letter_code
_entity_poly.pdbx_strand_id
1 'polypeptide(L)'
;MDSFYGNSYQSNGGEKDFQKLAQLIGTNIQKISQNVSSMNRMVNQLNTVQDATEVRKQLHQISHYTQQLSKDTSHNLKELSEIRSYSSQTDQRQLKIQKERLAESFTSALNAFQAIQRKAYDKEKCRANETYKSIFIYWKITSTTWF
;
A
#
# COMPACT_ATOMS: atom_id res chain seq x y z
N MET A 1 -17.14 -55.45 4.88
CA MET A 1 -16.09 -55.05 3.93
C MET A 1 -16.83 -54.49 2.73
N ASP A 2 -16.92 -53.19 2.46
CA ASP A 2 -16.15 -52.03 2.93
C ASP A 2 -17.04 -50.78 2.91
N SER A 3 -17.04 -50.02 4.02
CA SER A 3 -17.58 -48.66 4.05
C SER A 3 -16.53 -47.68 3.56
N PHE A 4 -16.57 -47.33 2.27
CA PHE A 4 -15.77 -46.22 1.73
C PHE A 4 -16.50 -44.89 1.97
N TYR A 5 -16.43 -44.39 3.20
CA TYR A 5 -16.58 -42.95 3.48
C TYR A 5 -15.18 -42.36 3.61
N GLY A 6 -14.76 -41.59 2.61
CA GLY A 6 -13.46 -40.92 2.56
C GLY A 6 -13.58 -39.57 1.86
N ASN A 7 -14.43 -38.74 2.43
CA ASN A 7 -14.76 -37.36 2.09
C ASN A 7 -13.51 -36.50 1.79
N SER A 8 -13.14 -36.30 0.52
CA SER A 8 -12.05 -35.40 0.10
C SER A 8 -12.57 -33.96 -0.12
N TYR A 9 -13.19 -33.39 0.91
CA TYR A 9 -13.53 -31.96 0.96
C TYR A 9 -12.51 -31.19 1.81
N GLN A 10 -11.25 -31.13 1.36
CA GLN A 10 -10.28 -30.27 2.05
C GLN A 10 -9.17 -29.77 1.13
N SER A 11 -9.54 -29.15 -0.01
CA SER A 11 -8.58 -28.47 -0.89
C SER A 11 -9.11 -27.16 -1.49
N ASN A 12 -10.05 -26.50 -0.82
CA ASN A 12 -10.73 -25.29 -1.34
C ASN A 12 -10.59 -24.06 -0.41
N GLY A 13 -9.92 -24.20 0.74
CA GLY A 13 -9.72 -23.11 1.71
C GLY A 13 -8.62 -22.14 1.29
N GLY A 14 -7.40 -22.66 1.08
CA GLY A 14 -6.23 -21.82 0.76
C GLY A 14 -6.33 -21.03 -0.53
N GLU A 15 -7.02 -21.55 -1.56
CA GLU A 15 -7.24 -20.81 -2.81
C GLU A 15 -8.24 -19.65 -2.62
N LYS A 16 -9.31 -19.88 -1.87
CA LYS A 16 -10.28 -18.81 -1.54
C LYS A 16 -9.65 -17.73 -0.68
N ASP A 17 -8.80 -18.11 0.25
CA ASP A 17 -8.10 -17.15 1.11
C ASP A 17 -7.04 -16.36 0.34
N PHE A 18 -6.33 -17.00 -0.60
CA PHE A 18 -5.46 -16.31 -1.55
C PHE A 18 -6.24 -15.27 -2.37
N GLN A 19 -7.38 -15.67 -2.96
CA GLN A 19 -8.18 -14.77 -3.80
C GLN A 19 -8.71 -13.55 -3.00
N LYS A 20 -9.16 -13.76 -1.76
CA LYS A 20 -9.59 -12.67 -0.88
C LYS A 20 -8.45 -11.70 -0.58
N LEU A 21 -7.27 -12.22 -0.20
CA LEU A 21 -6.10 -11.38 0.07
C LEU A 21 -5.64 -10.63 -1.19
N ALA A 22 -5.60 -11.29 -2.34
CA ALA A 22 -5.25 -10.68 -3.62
C ALA A 22 -6.18 -9.51 -3.97
N GLN A 23 -7.49 -9.70 -3.79
CA GLN A 23 -8.49 -8.65 -4.00
C GLN A 23 -8.34 -7.49 -3.00
N LEU A 24 -8.08 -7.79 -1.73
CA LEU A 24 -7.85 -6.79 -0.69
C LEU A 24 -6.60 -5.95 -1.01
N ILE A 25 -5.50 -6.59 -1.39
CA ILE A 25 -4.26 -5.93 -1.83
C ILE A 25 -4.54 -5.03 -3.04
N GLY A 26 -5.22 -5.54 -4.06
CA GLY A 26 -5.60 -4.74 -5.24
C GLY A 26 -6.42 -3.51 -4.87
N THR A 27 -7.38 -3.66 -3.96
CA THR A 27 -8.21 -2.56 -3.44
C THR A 27 -7.36 -1.52 -2.69
N ASN A 28 -6.43 -1.96 -1.85
CA ASN A 28 -5.55 -1.06 -1.11
C ASN A 28 -4.62 -0.28 -2.05
N ILE A 29 -4.07 -0.92 -3.09
CA ILE A 29 -3.25 -0.27 -4.12
C ILE A 29 -4.03 0.84 -4.84
N GLN A 30 -5.30 0.57 -5.18
CA GLN A 30 -6.16 1.58 -5.81
C GLN A 30 -6.41 2.77 -4.86
N LYS A 31 -6.70 2.51 -3.58
CA LYS A 31 -6.85 3.57 -2.57
C LYS A 31 -5.57 4.39 -2.40
N ILE A 32 -4.40 3.75 -2.36
CA ILE A 32 -3.11 4.46 -2.32
C ILE A 32 -2.99 5.38 -3.54
N SER A 33 -3.24 4.88 -4.75
CA SER A 33 -3.16 5.67 -5.99
C SER A 33 -4.13 6.86 -6.00
N GLN A 34 -5.36 6.67 -5.50
CA GLN A 34 -6.34 7.74 -5.34
C GLN A 34 -5.86 8.80 -4.34
N ASN A 35 -5.38 8.36 -3.17
CA ASN A 35 -4.82 9.25 -2.16
C ASN A 35 -3.65 10.07 -2.71
N VAL A 36 -2.74 9.44 -3.46
CA VAL A 36 -1.60 10.11 -4.12
C VAL A 36 -2.08 11.20 -5.06
N SER A 37 -3.12 10.93 -5.84
CA SER A 37 -3.73 11.92 -6.75
C SER A 37 -4.32 13.11 -5.98
N SER A 38 -5.03 12.85 -4.87
CA SER A 38 -5.58 13.88 -3.99
C SER A 38 -4.46 14.71 -3.33
N MET A 39 -3.40 14.06 -2.84
CA MET A 39 -2.24 14.73 -2.27
C MET A 39 -1.55 15.65 -3.28
N ASN A 40 -1.40 15.22 -4.53
CA ASN A 40 -0.84 16.07 -5.58
C ASN A 40 -1.67 17.35 -5.80
N ARG A 41 -3.01 17.24 -5.78
CA ARG A 41 -3.92 18.40 -5.90
C ARG A 41 -3.78 19.34 -4.70
N MET A 42 -3.80 18.81 -3.48
CA MET A 42 -3.62 19.59 -2.25
C MET A 42 -2.26 20.31 -2.23
N VAL A 43 -1.17 19.60 -2.56
CA VAL A 43 0.17 20.18 -2.68
C VAL A 43 0.21 21.30 -3.72
N ASN A 44 -0.54 21.20 -4.81
CA ASN A 44 -0.66 22.28 -5.79
C ASN A 44 -1.38 23.52 -5.22
N GLN A 45 -2.43 23.33 -4.42
CA GLN A 45 -3.24 24.40 -3.80
C GLN A 45 -2.53 25.14 -2.66
N LEU A 46 -1.55 24.54 -1.98
CA LEU A 46 -0.81 25.21 -0.89
C LEU A 46 -0.13 26.54 -1.29
N ASN A 47 0.06 26.78 -2.59
CA ASN A 47 0.67 28.01 -3.11
C ASN A 47 -0.33 29.11 -3.50
N THR A 48 -1.63 28.81 -3.55
CA THR A 48 -2.60 29.65 -4.28
C THR A 48 -3.74 30.20 -3.42
N VAL A 49 -3.88 29.81 -2.14
CA VAL A 49 -5.10 30.12 -1.36
C VAL A 49 -4.82 30.54 0.08
N GLN A 50 -5.73 31.33 0.67
CA GLN A 50 -5.77 31.69 2.10
C GLN A 50 -5.98 30.47 3.02
N ASP A 51 -6.58 29.39 2.52
CA ASP A 51 -6.92 28.16 3.28
C ASP A 51 -5.75 27.16 3.44
N ALA A 52 -4.50 27.63 3.34
CA ALA A 52 -3.32 26.79 3.37
C ALA A 52 -3.22 25.94 4.66
N THR A 53 -3.84 26.35 5.77
CA THR A 53 -3.83 25.59 7.04
C THR A 53 -4.72 24.35 6.97
N GLU A 54 -5.94 24.46 6.43
CA GLU A 54 -6.87 23.32 6.32
C GLU A 54 -6.37 22.31 5.29
N VAL A 55 -5.86 22.79 4.15
CA VAL A 55 -5.25 21.95 3.12
C VAL A 55 -4.05 21.16 3.67
N ARG A 56 -3.21 21.78 4.53
CA ARG A 56 -2.12 21.06 5.21
C ARG A 56 -2.64 19.97 6.13
N LYS A 57 -3.65 20.26 6.95
CA LYS A 57 -4.24 19.28 7.87
C LYS A 57 -4.77 18.05 7.11
N GLN A 58 -5.50 18.28 6.02
CA GLN A 58 -6.02 17.20 5.17
C GLN A 58 -4.89 16.43 4.46
N LEU A 59 -3.87 17.13 3.98
CA LEU A 59 -2.68 16.51 3.40
C LEU A 59 -1.98 15.58 4.41
N HIS A 60 -1.85 16.01 5.68
CA HIS A 60 -1.29 15.18 6.74
C HIS A 60 -2.15 13.95 7.03
N GLN A 61 -3.47 14.09 7.12
CA GLN A 61 -4.40 12.98 7.36
C GLN A 61 -4.34 11.93 6.24
N ILE A 62 -4.43 12.37 4.98
CA ILE A 62 -4.36 11.46 3.82
C ILE A 62 -2.97 10.81 3.73
N SER A 63 -1.90 11.54 4.05
CA SER A 63 -0.55 10.98 4.09
C SER A 63 -0.45 9.86 5.13
N HIS A 64 -0.92 10.10 6.36
CA HIS A 64 -0.90 9.10 7.42
C HIS A 64 -1.74 7.87 7.06
N TYR A 65 -2.95 8.08 6.55
CA TYR A 65 -3.80 6.98 6.10
C TYR A 65 -3.14 6.15 4.97
N THR A 66 -2.49 6.82 4.01
CA THR A 66 -1.76 6.14 2.93
C THR A 66 -0.56 5.33 3.44
N GLN A 67 0.12 5.81 4.49
CA GLN A 67 1.17 5.02 5.15
C GLN A 67 0.63 3.76 5.82
N GLN A 68 -0.50 3.86 6.51
CA GLN A 68 -1.14 2.69 7.13
C GLN A 68 -1.55 1.68 6.06
N LEU A 69 -2.23 2.13 4.99
CA LEU A 69 -2.55 1.27 3.85
C LEU A 69 -1.31 0.60 3.25
N SER A 70 -0.19 1.30 3.17
CA SER A 70 1.06 0.74 2.67
C SER A 70 1.58 -0.37 3.56
N LYS A 71 1.56 -0.20 4.89
CA LYS A 71 1.95 -1.22 5.86
C LYS A 71 1.05 -2.45 5.77
N ASP A 72 -0.26 -2.24 5.76
CA ASP A 72 -1.25 -3.32 5.65
C ASP A 72 -1.07 -4.08 4.33
N THR A 73 -0.83 -3.37 3.23
CA THR A 73 -0.61 -4.00 1.92
C THR A 73 0.67 -4.83 1.89
N SER A 74 1.76 -4.33 2.48
CA SER A 74 3.00 -5.10 2.63
C SER A 74 2.81 -6.35 3.49
N HIS A 75 2.06 -6.24 4.58
CA HIS A 75 1.73 -7.39 5.43
C HIS A 75 0.90 -8.43 4.66
N ASN A 76 -0.16 -8.00 3.98
CA ASN A 76 -1.01 -8.86 3.17
C ASN A 76 -0.23 -9.54 2.04
N LEU A 77 0.72 -8.84 1.40
CA LEU A 77 1.59 -9.43 0.38
C LEU A 77 2.50 -10.53 0.94
N LYS A 78 2.98 -10.35 2.18
CA LYS A 78 3.77 -11.35 2.88
C LYS A 78 2.91 -12.56 3.24
N GLU A 79 1.74 -12.35 3.83
CA GLU A 79 0.77 -13.41 4.14
C GLU A 79 0.38 -14.19 2.88
N LEU A 80 0.07 -13.48 1.78
CA LEU A 80 -0.23 -14.07 0.49
C LEU A 80 0.94 -14.90 -0.08
N SER A 81 2.19 -14.60 0.30
CA SER A 81 3.36 -15.40 -0.07
C SER A 81 3.56 -16.65 0.78
N GLU A 82 3.02 -16.66 2.00
CA GLU A 82 3.09 -17.76 2.95
C GLU A 82 1.99 -18.80 2.71
N ILE A 83 0.90 -18.42 2.01
CA ILE A 83 -0.12 -19.36 1.52
C ILE A 83 0.52 -20.34 0.52
N ARG A 84 0.99 -21.48 1.03
CA ARG A 84 1.34 -22.64 0.20
C ARG A 84 0.03 -23.27 -0.29
N SER A 85 -0.39 -22.92 -1.50
CA SER A 85 -1.45 -23.68 -2.16
C SER A 85 -0.95 -25.10 -2.45
N TYR A 86 -1.64 -26.10 -1.90
CA TYR A 86 -1.58 -27.50 -2.32
C TYR A 86 -2.21 -27.69 -3.72
N SER A 87 -2.00 -26.73 -4.62
CA SER A 87 -2.59 -26.67 -5.95
C SER A 87 -1.66 -27.32 -6.98
N SER A 88 -2.21 -27.70 -8.13
CA SER A 88 -1.44 -28.30 -9.22
C SER A 88 -0.32 -27.36 -9.70
N GLN A 89 0.69 -27.90 -10.38
CA GLN A 89 1.84 -27.10 -10.85
C GLN A 89 1.45 -25.96 -11.82
N THR A 90 0.35 -26.13 -12.57
CA THR A 90 -0.22 -25.08 -13.43
C THR A 90 -0.82 -23.94 -12.61
N ASP A 91 -1.55 -24.26 -11.54
CA ASP A 91 -2.17 -23.27 -10.65
C ASP A 91 -1.10 -22.48 -9.88
N GLN A 92 -0.03 -23.15 -9.44
CA GLN A 92 1.09 -22.48 -8.78
C GLN A 92 1.74 -21.41 -9.67
N ARG A 93 1.86 -21.67 -10.98
CA ARG A 93 2.37 -20.67 -11.94
C ARG A 93 1.43 -19.47 -12.05
N GLN A 94 0.12 -19.69 -12.10
CA GLN A 94 -0.85 -18.59 -12.18
C GLN A 94 -0.84 -17.73 -10.91
N LEU A 95 -0.84 -18.37 -9.73
CA LEU A 95 -0.76 -17.67 -8.43
C LEU A 95 0.52 -16.83 -8.32
N LYS A 96 1.65 -17.38 -8.78
CA LYS A 96 2.92 -16.65 -8.83
C LYS A 96 2.84 -15.40 -9.69
N ILE A 97 2.31 -15.52 -10.91
CA ILE A 97 2.14 -14.37 -11.82
C ILE A 97 1.21 -13.32 -11.21
N GLN A 98 0.10 -13.73 -10.59
CA GLN A 98 -0.81 -12.79 -9.93
C GLN A 98 -0.12 -12.04 -8.79
N LYS A 99 0.67 -12.73 -7.96
CA LYS A 99 1.46 -12.12 -6.89
C LYS A 99 2.47 -11.10 -7.43
N GLU A 100 3.21 -11.47 -8.47
CA GLU A 100 4.21 -10.59 -9.11
C GLU A 100 3.55 -9.30 -9.62
N ARG A 101 2.41 -9.42 -10.32
CA ARG A 101 1.65 -8.25 -10.78
C ARG A 101 1.16 -7.34 -9.66
N LEU A 102 0.70 -7.92 -8.54
CA LEU A 102 0.30 -7.14 -7.37
C LEU A 102 1.48 -6.41 -6.74
N ALA A 103 2.64 -7.08 -6.63
CA ALA A 103 3.86 -6.47 -6.10
C ALA A 103 4.38 -5.33 -7.00
N GLU A 104 4.37 -5.51 -8.32
CA GLU A 104 4.72 -4.47 -9.30
C GLU A 104 3.79 -3.27 -9.20
N SER A 105 2.46 -3.52 -9.16
CA SER A 105 1.44 -2.47 -9.03
C SER A 105 1.59 -1.70 -7.71
N PHE A 106 1.87 -2.40 -6.61
CA PHE A 106 2.11 -1.80 -5.32
C PHE A 106 3.39 -0.93 -5.32
N THR A 107 4.47 -1.44 -5.90
CA THR A 107 5.73 -0.70 -6.05
C THR A 107 5.53 0.58 -6.85
N SER A 108 4.78 0.52 -7.95
CA SER A 108 4.43 1.70 -8.76
C SER A 108 3.65 2.74 -7.94
N ALA A 109 2.64 2.31 -7.19
CA ALA A 109 1.85 3.19 -6.33
C ALA A 109 2.70 3.85 -5.23
N LEU A 110 3.63 3.10 -4.62
CA LEU A 110 4.57 3.63 -3.63
C LEU A 110 5.55 4.64 -4.25
N ASN A 111 6.08 4.38 -5.43
CA ASN A 111 6.97 5.31 -6.12
C ASN A 111 6.26 6.64 -6.40
N ALA A 112 5.00 6.59 -6.82
CA ALA A 112 4.18 7.79 -7.01
C ALA A 112 3.94 8.53 -5.68
N PHE A 113 3.68 7.79 -4.58
CA PHE A 113 3.53 8.39 -3.25
C PHE A 113 4.80 9.09 -2.78
N GLN A 114 5.96 8.45 -2.94
CA GLN A 114 7.27 9.03 -2.61
C GLN A 114 7.55 10.29 -3.43
N ALA A 115 7.20 10.31 -4.72
CA ALA A 115 7.35 11.50 -5.56
C ALA A 115 6.50 12.68 -5.05
N ILE A 116 5.25 12.42 -4.63
CA ILE A 116 4.38 13.46 -4.06
C ILE A 116 4.88 13.94 -2.70
N GLN A 117 5.45 13.07 -1.86
CA GLN A 117 6.07 13.48 -0.60
C GLN A 117 7.26 14.42 -0.82
N ARG A 118 8.13 14.10 -1.79
CA ARG A 118 9.25 14.99 -2.17
C ARG A 118 8.72 16.33 -2.66
N LYS A 119 7.71 16.33 -3.52
CA LYS A 119 7.08 17.56 -4.03
C LYS A 119 6.44 18.39 -2.91
N ALA A 120 5.79 17.76 -1.93
CA ALA A 120 5.25 18.42 -0.76
C ALA A 120 6.37 19.06 0.07
N TYR A 121 7.46 18.33 0.29
CA TYR A 121 8.65 18.82 1.00
C TYR A 121 9.30 20.03 0.31
N ASP A 122 9.55 19.96 -0.99
CA ASP A 122 10.19 21.05 -1.73
C ASP A 122 9.36 22.34 -1.67
N LYS A 123 8.03 22.22 -1.67
CA LYS A 123 7.13 23.37 -1.49
C LYS A 123 7.13 23.94 -0.07
N GLU A 124 7.21 23.08 0.94
CA GLU A 124 7.18 23.49 2.34
C GLU A 124 8.52 24.11 2.79
N LYS A 125 9.64 23.64 2.23
CA LYS A 125 11.00 24.16 2.45
C LYS A 125 11.16 25.62 2.00
N CYS A 126 10.34 26.09 1.06
CA CYS A 126 10.30 27.51 0.69
C CYS A 126 9.64 28.42 1.74
N ARG A 127 9.04 27.88 2.83
CA ARG A 127 8.23 28.68 3.78
C ARG A 127 8.61 28.64 5.27
N ALA A 128 9.29 27.64 5.84
CA ALA A 128 9.78 27.77 7.23
C ALA A 128 11.00 26.89 7.54
N ASN A 129 11.97 27.41 8.32
CA ASN A 129 13.29 26.78 8.47
C ASN A 129 13.51 26.00 9.78
N GLU A 130 12.56 25.92 10.72
CA GLU A 130 12.84 25.30 12.03
C GLU A 130 11.83 24.24 12.48
N THR A 131 10.55 24.38 12.15
CA THR A 131 9.51 23.44 12.57
C THR A 131 9.52 22.13 11.76
N TYR A 132 10.05 22.14 10.53
CA TYR A 132 10.04 21.00 9.61
C TYR A 132 11.18 20.01 9.80
N LYS A 133 12.27 20.39 10.49
CA LYS A 133 13.36 19.46 10.83
C LYS A 133 12.89 18.32 11.74
N SER A 134 11.97 18.61 12.67
CA SER A 134 11.44 17.60 13.60
C SER A 134 10.51 16.61 12.90
N ILE A 135 9.66 17.10 11.98
CA ILE A 135 8.78 16.26 11.16
C ILE A 135 9.60 15.40 10.19
N PHE A 136 10.65 15.95 9.57
CA PHE A 136 11.50 15.24 8.61
C PHE A 136 12.40 14.19 9.28
N ILE A 137 12.93 14.43 10.48
CA ILE A 137 13.68 13.41 11.24
C ILE A 137 12.77 12.24 11.61
N TYR A 138 11.53 12.50 12.03
CA TYR A 138 10.56 11.45 12.33
C TYR A 138 10.21 10.61 11.10
N TRP A 139 10.04 11.28 9.95
CA TRP A 139 9.70 10.66 8.67
C TRP A 139 10.87 9.90 8.03
N LYS A 140 12.11 10.38 8.18
CA LYS A 140 13.31 9.71 7.68
C LYS A 140 13.68 8.49 8.53
N ILE A 141 13.53 8.56 9.85
CA ILE A 141 13.76 7.42 10.77
C ILE A 141 12.76 6.29 10.51
N THR A 142 11.47 6.59 10.29
CA THR A 142 10.46 5.56 9.94
C THR A 142 10.60 5.01 8.53
N SER A 143 11.17 5.76 7.59
CA SER A 143 11.44 5.29 6.22
C SER A 143 12.70 4.40 6.11
N THR A 144 13.68 4.58 7.02
CA THR A 144 14.95 3.82 7.01
C THR A 144 14.86 2.51 7.82
N THR A 145 13.83 2.33 8.64
CA THR A 145 13.63 1.11 9.46
C THR A 145 12.67 0.09 8.84
N TRP A 146 12.25 0.28 7.58
CA TRP A 146 11.52 -0.72 6.80
C TRP A 146 12.31 -1.12 5.55
N PHE A 147 13.51 -1.65 5.81
CA PHE A 147 14.17 -2.75 5.10
C PHE A 147 14.82 -3.65 6.15
#